data_AF-F5LEC7-F1
#
_entry.id   AF-F5LEC7-F1
#
_cell.length_a   1.000
_cell.length_b   1.000
_cell.length_c   1.000
_cell.angle_alpha   90.00
_cell.angle_beta   90.00
_cell.angle_gamma   90.00
#
_symmetry.space_group_name_H-M   'P 1'
#
loop_
_entity.id
_entity.type
_entity.pdbx_description
1 polymer ?
#
loop_
_entity_poly.entity_id
_entity_poly.type
_entity_poly.pdbx_seq_one_letter_code
_entity_poly.pdbx_strand_id
1 'polypeptide(L)' 'MIKLYLETHQFYRRLQAEVKNSKLMYEYTNKAGATNLVKNPLSIEQAKTVQTLNNLLKSLIQRKS' A
#
# COMPACT_ATOMS: atom_id res chain seq x y z
N MET A 1 -9.73 6.11 -16.57
CA MET A 1 -9.95 6.00 -15.11
C MET A 1 -10.27 4.59 -14.66
N ILE A 2 -11.21 3.88 -15.29
CA ILE A 2 -11.50 2.47 -14.95
C ILE A 2 -10.26 1.57 -15.10
N LYS A 3 -9.47 1.75 -16.17
CA LYS A 3 -8.21 1.03 -16.39
C LYS A 3 -7.21 1.25 -15.26
N LEU A 4 -7.00 2.51 -14.86
CA LEU A 4 -6.12 2.87 -13.75
C LEU A 4 -6.57 2.22 -12.44
N TYR A 5 -7.87 2.22 -12.14
CA TYR A 5 -8.41 1.52 -10.97
C TYR A 5 -8.10 0.02 -11.00
N LEU A 6 -8.32 -0.65 -12.15
CA LEU A 6 -8.05 -2.08 -12.30
C LEU A 6 -6.57 -2.40 -12.14
N GLU A 7 -5.68 -1.59 -12.72
CA GLU A 7 -4.23 -1.75 -12.58
C GLU A 7 -3.77 -1.52 -11.14
N THR A 8 -4.25 -0.46 -10.47
CA THR A 8 -3.98 -0.22 -9.05
C THR A 8 -4.52 -1.36 -8.17
N HIS A 9 -5.67 -1.93 -8.50
CA HIS A 9 -6.23 -3.06 -7.76
C HIS A 9 -5.40 -4.33 -7.95
N GLN A 10 -4.92 -4.61 -9.17
CA GLN A 10 -4.00 -5.73 -9.41
C GLN A 10 -2.70 -5.57 -8.62
N PHE A 11 -2.14 -4.36 -8.58
CA PHE A 11 -0.98 -4.03 -7.75
C PHE A 11 -1.27 -4.28 -6.26
N TYR A 12 -2.39 -3.77 -5.75
CA TYR A 12 -2.82 -4.01 -4.37
C TYR A 12 -2.88 -5.51 -4.01
N ARG A 13 -3.41 -6.35 -4.90
CA ARG A 13 -3.51 -7.80 -4.67
C ARG A 13 -2.15 -8.48 -4.56
N ARG A 14 -1.17 -8.07 -5.38
CA ARG A 14 0.21 -8.57 -5.30
C ARG A 14 0.86 -8.12 -3.99
N LEU A 15 0.74 -6.83 -3.66
CA LEU A 15 1.27 -6.26 -2.43
C LEU A 15 0.65 -6.91 -1.18
N GLN A 16 -0.65 -7.20 -1.18
CA GLN A 16 -1.33 -7.88 -0.10
C GLN A 16 -0.79 -9.31 0.11
N ALA A 17 -0.53 -10.05 -0.97
CA ALA A 17 0.03 -11.39 -0.88
C ALA A 17 1.45 -11.37 -0.29
N GLU A 18 2.26 -10.39 -0.68
CA GLU A 18 3.62 -10.20 -0.17
C GLU A 18 3.62 -9.81 1.32
N VAL A 19 2.78 -8.84 1.70
CA VAL A 19 2.62 -8.43 3.10
C VAL A 19 2.19 -9.61 3.99
N LYS A 20 1.26 -10.46 3.52
CA LYS A 20 0.78 -11.62 4.30
C LYS A 20 1.90 -12.60 4.65
N ASN A 21 2.92 -12.73 3.81
CA ASN A 21 4.03 -13.65 4.00
C ASN A 21 5.24 -13.02 4.69
N SER A 22 5.11 -11.77 5.16
CA SER A 22 6.20 -10.96 5.66
C SER A 22 6.04 -10.64 7.15
N LYS A 23 7.13 -10.35 7.85
CA LYS A 23 7.07 -9.95 9.27
C LYS A 23 6.40 -8.58 9.40
N LEU A 24 5.70 -8.35 10.51
CA LEU A 24 5.07 -7.05 10.79
C LEU A 24 6.10 -5.97 11.14
N MET A 25 7.20 -6.36 11.79
CA MET A 25 8.27 -5.48 12.26
C MET A 25 9.62 -5.99 11.75
N TYR A 26 10.52 -5.07 11.44
CA TYR A 26 11.90 -5.32 11.03
C TYR A 26 12.85 -4.47 11.84
N GLU A 27 14.06 -4.97 12.05
CA GLU A 27 15.15 -4.14 12.57
C GLU A 27 15.71 -3.27 11.44
N TYR A 28 15.90 -2.00 11.76
CA TYR A 28 16.50 -1.03 10.85
C TYR A 28 17.49 -0.16 11.61
N THR A 29 18.75 -0.18 11.17
CA THR A 29 19.80 0.71 11.67
C THR A 29 19.77 2.00 10.88
N ASN A 30 19.54 3.12 11.58
CA ASN A 30 19.51 4.42 10.94
C ASN A 30 20.93 4.93 10.61
N LYS A 31 21.02 6.06 9.88
CA LYS A 31 22.30 6.68 9.49
C LYS A 31 23.16 7.13 10.67
N ALA A 32 22.59 7.24 11.87
CA ALA A 32 23.29 7.59 13.10
C ALA A 32 23.76 6.35 13.89
N GLY A 33 23.59 5.14 13.34
CA GLY A 33 24.05 3.88 13.94
C GLY A 33 23.08 3.26 14.96
N ALA A 34 21.91 3.85 15.20
CA ALA A 34 20.93 3.29 16.13
C ALA A 34 19.99 2.29 15.44
N THR A 35 19.88 1.08 16.00
CA THR A 35 18.97 0.02 15.53
C THR A 35 17.62 0.13 16.21
N ASN A 36 16.54 0.22 15.42
CA ASN A 36 15.17 0.31 15.90
C ASN A 36 14.29 -0.74 15.24
N LEU A 37 13.26 -1.20 15.95
CA LEU A 37 12.17 -1.96 15.34
C LEU A 37 11.23 -1.00 14.61
N VAL A 38 11.15 -1.15 13.29
CA VAL A 38 10.28 -0.36 12.42
C VAL A 38 9.19 -1.24 11.84
N LYS A 39 8.03 -0.63 11.56
CA LYS A 39 6.94 -1.32 10.85
C LYS A 39 7.40 -1.72 9.46
N ASN A 40 6.88 -2.85 9.00
CA ASN A 40 7.07 -3.30 7.63
C ASN A 40 6.69 -2.21 6.62
N PRO A 41 7.66 -1.74 5.79
CA PRO A 41 7.40 -0.74 4.76
C PRO A 41 6.29 -1.15 3.79
N LEU A 42 6.17 -2.43 3.46
CA LEU A 42 5.13 -2.94 2.57
C LEU A 42 3.73 -2.80 3.18
N SER A 43 3.59 -2.98 4.49
CA SER A 43 2.30 -2.75 5.18
C SER A 43 1.91 -1.27 5.17
N ILE A 44 2.88 -0.36 5.24
CA ILE A 44 2.65 1.08 5.10
C ILE A 44 2.20 1.41 3.67
N GLU A 45 2.87 0.84 2.67
CA GLU A 45 2.54 1.05 1.26
C GLU A 45 1.18 0.46 0.89
N GLN A 46 0.81 -0.66 1.51
CA GLN A 46 -0.50 -1.29 1.33
C GLN A 46 -1.62 -0.36 1.78
N ALA A 47 -1.48 0.30 2.94
CA ALA A 47 -2.48 1.24 3.44
C ALA A 47 -2.65 2.46 2.51
N LYS A 48 -1.54 3.01 1.99
CA LYS A 48 -1.57 4.10 0.99
C LYS A 48 -2.27 3.66 -0.30
N THR A 49 -2.01 2.43 -0.76
CA THR A 49 -2.62 1.87 -1.97
C THR A 49 -4.14 1.75 -1.82
N VAL A 50 -4.64 1.34 -0.66
CA VAL A 50 -6.08 1.32 -0.35
C VAL A 50 -6.69 2.71 -0.42
N GLN A 51 -6.00 3.73 0.13
CA GLN A 51 -6.47 5.11 0.04
C GLN A 51 -6.58 5.59 -1.41
N THR A 52 -5.58 5.26 -2.25
CA THR A 52 -5.61 5.56 -3.68
C THR A 52 -6.78 4.87 -4.39
N LEU A 53 -7.03 3.59 -4.11
CA LEU A 53 -8.19 2.87 -4.66
C LEU A 53 -9.52 3.53 -4.30
N ASN A 54 -9.68 3.93 -3.03
CA ASN A 54 -10.88 4.64 -2.57
C ASN A 54 -11.07 5.97 -3.30
N ASN A 55 -10.01 6.74 -3.49
CA ASN A 55 -10.07 8.00 -4.22
C ASN A 55 -10.44 7.78 -5.69
N LEU A 56 -9.84 6.79 -6.35
CA LEU A 56 -10.16 6.43 -7.73
C LEU A 56 -11.62 5.99 -7.88
N LEU A 57 -12.13 5.18 -6.94
CA LEU A 57 -13.52 4.75 -6.92
C LEU A 57 -14.47 5.94 -6.76
N LYS A 58 -14.21 6.84 -5.81
CA LYS A 58 -14.99 8.08 -5.64
C LYS A 58 -15.02 8.91 -6.92
N SER A 59 -13.87 9.10 -7.56
CA SER A 59 -13.77 9.83 -8.83
C SER A 59 -14.50 9.15 -10.00
N LEU A 60 -14.71 7.83 -9.96
CA LEU A 60 -15.51 7.12 -10.97
C LEU A 60 -17.01 7.29 -10.73
N ILE A 61 -17.43 7.30 -9.46
CA ILE A 61 -18.83 7.49 -9.06
C ILE A 61 -19.27 8.93 -9.35
N GLN A 62 -18.49 9.93 -8.96
CA GLN A 62 -18.79 11.35 -9.16
C GLN A 62 -18.87 11.79 -10.63
N ARG A 63 -18.29 11.04 -11.57
CA ARG A 63 -18.42 11.33 -13.01
C ARG A 63 -19.71 10.78 -13.62
N LYS A 64 -20.42 9.92 -12.90
CA LYS A 64 -21.69 9.33 -13.35
C LYS A 64 -22.92 10.12 -12.86
N SER A 65 -22.74 11.00 -11.89
CA SER A 65 -23.75 11.95 -11.36
C SER A 65 -23.66 13.28 -12.08
#